data_AF-A0A832H486-F1
#
_entry.id   AF-A0A832H486-F1
#
_cell.length_a   1.000
_cell.length_b   1.000
_cell.length_c   1.000
_cell.angle_alpha   90.00
_cell.angle_beta   90.00
_cell.angle_gamma   90.00
#
_symmetry.space_group_name_H-M   'P 1'
#
loop_
_entity.id
_entity.type
_entity.pdbx_description
1 polymer ?
#
loop_
_entity_poly.entity_id
_entity_poly.type
_entity_poly.pdbx_seq_one_letter_code
_entity_poly.pdbx_strand_id
1 'polypeptide(L)'
;MDDIPIAQRETPVVAPKSKFKKSHLFGGMAAVATIALVAGAFVASQFQRSQVSSASMASVAVKPVESSPPSPTSSPSGKNPSDDTVLGHFRYPEAPQPSLAPIVADGSIKLRKTAARAYQEMESAARRDGVVLVAIS
;
A
#
# COMPACT_ATOMS: atom_id res chain seq x y z
N MET A 1 -76.75 -20.76 13.24
CA MET A 1 -75.55 -21.16 14.00
C MET A 1 -74.55 -21.55 12.96
N ASP A 2 -73.43 -20.83 12.87
CA ASP A 2 -72.12 -21.35 12.44
C ASP A 2 -71.13 -20.19 12.59
N ASP A 3 -70.60 -20.08 13.81
CA ASP A 3 -69.55 -19.13 14.20
C ASP A 3 -68.20 -19.80 13.87
N ILE A 4 -67.42 -19.18 12.98
CA ILE A 4 -66.16 -19.75 12.50
C ILE A 4 -65.07 -19.32 13.50
N PRO A 5 -64.36 -20.24 14.15
CA PRO A 5 -63.38 -19.86 15.16
C PRO A 5 -62.16 -19.18 14.53
N ILE A 6 -61.79 -18.04 15.08
CA ILE A 6 -60.56 -17.32 14.73
C ILE A 6 -59.34 -18.07 15.29
N ALA A 7 -58.34 -18.34 14.44
CA ALA A 7 -57.09 -18.98 14.86
C ALA A 7 -56.16 -17.96 15.53
N GLN A 8 -55.85 -18.15 16.81
CA GLN A 8 -54.82 -17.38 17.51
C GLN A 8 -53.43 -17.97 17.20
N ARG A 9 -52.46 -17.11 16.87
CA ARG A 9 -51.05 -17.50 16.73
C ARG A 9 -50.37 -17.47 18.10
N GLU A 10 -49.91 -18.63 18.56
CA GLU A 10 -48.94 -18.67 19.66
C GLU A 10 -47.57 -18.22 19.14
N THR A 11 -47.04 -17.14 19.71
CA THR A 11 -45.62 -16.78 19.53
C THR A 11 -44.83 -17.28 20.74
N PRO A 12 -43.84 -18.17 20.58
CA PRO A 12 -42.98 -18.54 21.69
C PRO A 12 -42.13 -17.33 22.10
N VAL A 13 -42.32 -16.86 23.33
CA VAL A 13 -41.42 -15.87 23.94
C VAL A 13 -40.12 -16.58 24.32
N VAL A 14 -39.15 -16.57 23.41
CA VAL A 14 -37.80 -17.02 23.72
C VAL A 14 -37.04 -15.86 24.38
N ALA A 15 -36.86 -15.94 25.70
CA ALA A 15 -36.02 -15.00 26.42
C ALA A 15 -34.53 -15.22 26.06
N PRO A 16 -33.80 -14.20 25.58
CA PRO A 16 -32.38 -14.36 25.27
C PRO A 16 -31.55 -14.42 26.56
N LYS A 17 -30.95 -15.57 26.86
CA LYS A 17 -29.98 -15.72 27.95
C LYS A 17 -28.58 -15.39 27.46
N SER A 18 -28.17 -14.13 27.59
CA SER A 18 -26.78 -13.71 27.36
C SER A 18 -25.96 -13.80 28.66
N LYS A 19 -24.92 -14.63 28.67
CA LYS A 19 -23.99 -14.81 29.81
C LYS A 19 -22.57 -14.34 29.45
N PHE A 20 -22.39 -13.10 28.99
CA PHE A 20 -21.04 -12.56 28.85
C PHE A 20 -20.50 -12.16 30.23
N LYS A 21 -19.57 -12.98 30.74
CA LYS A 21 -18.89 -12.73 32.02
C LYS A 21 -17.85 -11.62 31.82
N LYS A 22 -17.93 -10.55 32.63
CA LYS A 22 -17.06 -9.35 32.62
C LYS A 22 -15.55 -9.63 32.80
N SER A 23 -15.16 -10.87 33.11
CA SER A 23 -13.76 -11.31 33.29
C SER A 23 -12.93 -11.20 32.00
N HIS A 24 -13.55 -11.40 30.83
CA HIS A 24 -12.82 -11.32 29.55
C HIS A 24 -12.38 -9.90 29.17
N LEU A 25 -12.93 -8.85 29.82
CA LEU A 25 -12.59 -7.46 29.51
C LEU A 25 -11.18 -7.09 30.02
N PHE A 26 -10.82 -7.56 31.22
CA PHE A 26 -9.52 -7.27 31.83
C PHE A 26 -8.38 -8.11 31.25
N GLY A 27 -8.66 -9.37 30.89
CA GLY A 27 -7.68 -10.22 30.20
C GLY A 27 -7.34 -9.71 28.79
N GLY A 28 -8.33 -9.12 28.09
CA GLY A 28 -8.12 -8.56 26.75
C GLY A 28 -7.16 -7.37 26.75
N MET A 29 -7.27 -6.44 27.70
CA MET A 29 -6.39 -5.26 27.76
C MET A 29 -4.92 -5.63 28.03
N ALA A 30 -4.67 -6.62 28.89
CA ALA A 30 -3.31 -7.08 29.16
C ALA A 30 -2.65 -7.71 27.91
N ALA A 31 -3.42 -8.48 27.14
CA ALA A 31 -2.91 -9.08 25.90
C ALA A 31 -2.65 -8.05 24.79
N VAL A 32 -3.48 -7.01 24.67
CA VAL A 32 -3.25 -5.93 23.69
C VAL A 32 -2.01 -5.10 24.06
N ALA A 33 -1.80 -4.82 25.35
CA ALA A 33 -0.63 -4.07 25.80
C ALA A 33 0.69 -4.79 25.53
N THR A 34 0.74 -6.12 25.73
CA THR A 34 1.95 -6.91 25.45
C THR A 34 2.25 -6.97 23.95
N ILE A 35 1.23 -7.16 23.11
CA ILE A 35 1.40 -7.17 21.64
C ILE A 35 1.94 -5.82 21.13
N ALA A 36 1.40 -4.71 21.63
CA ALA A 36 1.85 -3.37 21.25
C ALA A 36 3.32 -3.10 21.61
N LEU A 37 3.77 -3.57 22.79
CA LEU A 37 5.14 -3.38 23.26
C LEU A 37 6.14 -4.18 22.41
N VAL A 38 5.81 -5.43 22.09
CA VAL A 38 6.66 -6.30 21.25
C VAL A 38 6.75 -5.77 19.81
N ALA A 39 5.62 -5.37 19.22
CA ALA A 39 5.59 -4.80 17.87
C ALA A 39 6.36 -3.46 17.80
N GLY A 40 6.20 -2.59 18.80
CA GLY A 40 6.91 -1.32 18.89
C GLY A 40 8.43 -1.49 18.99
N ALA A 41 8.90 -2.40 19.84
CA ALA A 41 10.33 -2.70 19.98
C ALA A 41 10.94 -3.26 18.68
N PHE A 42 10.21 -4.12 17.96
CA PHE A 42 10.66 -4.67 16.69
C PHE A 42 10.84 -3.59 15.61
N VAL A 43 9.85 -2.71 15.45
CA VAL A 43 9.93 -1.59 14.46
C VAL A 43 11.05 -0.62 14.80
N ALA A 44 11.23 -0.27 16.08
CA ALA A 44 12.32 0.61 16.52
C ALA A 44 13.71 0.02 16.19
N SER A 45 13.90 -1.28 16.38
CA SER A 45 15.16 -1.96 16.05
C SER A 45 15.51 -1.91 14.56
N GLN A 46 14.51 -2.01 13.67
CA GLN A 46 14.70 -1.93 12.22
C GLN A 46 15.05 -0.50 11.75
N PHE A 47 14.47 0.51 12.41
CA PHE A 47 14.76 1.91 12.12
C PHE A 47 16.18 2.31 12.56
N GLN A 48 16.66 1.84 13.72
CA GLN A 48 18.05 2.10 14.14
C GLN A 48 19.08 1.46 13.21
N ARG A 49 18.79 0.27 12.66
CA ARG A 49 19.68 -0.40 11.69
C ARG A 49 19.86 0.39 10.39
N SER A 50 18.87 1.19 10.01
CA SER A 50 18.90 1.99 8.78
C SER A 50 19.73 3.27 8.92
N GLN A 51 19.96 3.77 10.14
CA GLN A 51 20.73 5.00 10.36
C GLN A 51 22.26 4.77 10.36
N VAL A 52 22.72 3.57 10.67
CA VAL A 52 24.17 3.25 10.68
C VAL A 52 24.74 3.07 9.26
N SER A 53 23.89 2.86 8.25
CA SER A 53 24.32 2.70 6.85
C SER A 53 24.42 4.00 6.04
N SER A 54 24.12 5.18 6.63
CA SER A 54 24.17 6.47 5.90
C SER A 54 25.45 7.30 6.11
N ALA A 55 26.46 6.79 6.82
CA ALA A 55 27.72 7.49 7.03
C ALA A 55 28.86 6.94 6.15
N SER A 56 28.72 6.97 4.83
CA SER A 56 29.85 6.85 3.90
C SER A 56 29.46 7.25 2.48
N MET A 57 29.44 8.55 2.20
CA MET A 57 29.58 9.12 0.85
C MET A 57 30.07 10.56 1.03
N ALA A 58 31.38 10.71 1.22
CA ALA A 58 32.03 12.01 1.25
C ALA A 58 32.38 12.44 -0.18
N SER A 59 31.81 13.58 -0.57
CA SER A 59 32.34 14.60 -1.50
C SER A 59 32.73 14.18 -2.92
N VAL A 60 31.82 14.43 -3.87
CA VAL A 60 32.21 14.71 -5.27
C VAL A 60 31.97 16.20 -5.53
N ALA A 61 33.06 16.95 -5.66
CA ALA A 61 33.04 18.36 -6.03
C ALA A 61 32.48 18.52 -7.45
N VAL A 62 31.34 19.19 -7.59
CA VAL A 62 30.73 19.52 -8.88
C VAL A 62 31.31 20.84 -9.36
N LYS A 63 32.09 20.82 -10.45
CA LYS A 63 32.44 22.01 -11.22
C LYS A 63 31.18 22.52 -11.93
N PRO A 64 30.90 23.84 -11.95
CA PRO A 64 29.77 24.38 -12.70
C PRO A 64 29.99 24.18 -14.20
N VAL A 65 29.06 23.50 -14.88
CA VAL A 65 29.02 23.41 -16.33
C VAL A 65 28.10 24.50 -16.84
N GLU A 66 28.67 25.38 -17.65
CA GLU A 66 28.06 26.53 -18.29
C GLU A 66 26.89 26.08 -19.19
N SER A 67 25.73 26.74 -19.05
CA SER A 67 24.51 26.41 -19.78
C SER A 67 24.60 26.89 -21.23
N SER A 68 24.92 25.98 -22.15
CA SER A 68 24.67 26.18 -23.58
C SER A 68 23.21 25.81 -23.94
N PRO A 69 22.54 26.53 -24.84
CA PRO A 69 21.17 26.24 -25.25
C PRO A 69 21.07 24.86 -25.95
N PRO A 70 19.94 24.16 -25.84
CA PRO A 70 19.79 22.82 -26.42
C PRO A 70 19.78 22.89 -27.95
N SER A 71 20.78 22.26 -28.58
CA SER A 71 20.75 21.94 -30.00
C SER A 71 19.58 20.98 -30.28
N PRO A 72 18.89 21.10 -31.43
CA PRO A 72 17.81 20.19 -31.78
C PRO A 72 18.36 18.76 -31.90
N THR A 73 17.86 17.86 -31.06
CA THR A 73 18.15 16.42 -31.14
C THR A 73 17.75 15.92 -32.52
N SER A 74 18.74 15.47 -33.28
CA SER A 74 18.57 14.77 -34.54
C SER A 74 17.56 13.62 -34.38
N SER A 75 16.53 13.64 -35.22
CA SER A 75 15.62 12.51 -35.45
C SER A 75 16.44 11.23 -35.62
N PRO A 76 16.08 10.09 -35.00
CA PRO A 76 16.85 8.88 -35.12
C PRO A 76 16.81 8.40 -36.57
N SER A 77 17.86 8.69 -37.33
CA SER A 77 18.13 8.06 -38.62
C SER A 77 18.06 6.55 -38.43
N GLY A 78 17.23 5.89 -39.26
CA GLY A 78 16.95 4.46 -39.23
C GLY A 78 18.21 3.63 -39.02
N LYS A 79 18.38 3.19 -37.78
CA LYS A 79 19.33 2.15 -37.42
C LYS A 79 18.64 0.83 -37.76
N ASN A 80 19.34 -0.07 -38.45
CA ASN A 80 18.92 -1.47 -38.59
C ASN A 80 18.40 -1.95 -37.22
N PRO A 81 17.30 -2.73 -37.16
CA PRO A 81 16.76 -3.21 -35.90
C PRO A 81 17.84 -4.00 -35.18
N SER A 82 18.44 -3.38 -34.16
CA SER A 82 19.29 -4.08 -33.20
C SER A 82 18.43 -5.09 -32.45
N ASP A 83 19.05 -6.14 -31.88
CA ASP A 83 18.36 -7.15 -31.06
C ASP A 83 17.53 -6.56 -29.90
N ASP A 84 17.80 -5.31 -29.53
CA ASP A 84 17.11 -4.53 -28.50
C ASP A 84 15.82 -3.83 -28.98
N THR A 85 15.48 -3.97 -30.26
CA THR A 85 14.29 -3.37 -30.88
C THR A 85 13.29 -4.46 -31.26
N VAL A 86 12.07 -4.38 -30.73
CA VAL A 86 10.96 -5.28 -31.06
C VAL A 86 9.86 -4.43 -31.69
N LEU A 87 9.41 -4.81 -32.89
CA LEU A 87 8.39 -4.06 -33.65
C LEU A 87 8.73 -2.56 -33.83
N GLY A 88 10.02 -2.21 -33.91
CA GLY A 88 10.47 -0.81 -34.03
C GLY A 88 10.49 -0.01 -32.72
N HIS A 89 10.28 -0.66 -31.57
CA HIS A 89 10.36 -0.03 -30.26
C HIS A 89 11.51 -0.60 -29.43
N PHE A 90 12.13 0.23 -28.59
CA PHE A 90 13.07 -0.23 -27.59
C PHE A 90 12.36 -1.13 -26.57
N ARG A 91 12.99 -2.25 -26.23
CA ARG A 91 12.50 -3.09 -25.13
C ARG A 91 12.47 -2.29 -23.83
N TYR A 92 11.38 -2.42 -23.09
CA TYR A 92 11.30 -1.86 -21.75
C TYR A 92 12.07 -2.74 -20.77
N PRO A 93 13.03 -2.20 -20.01
CA PRO A 93 13.69 -2.96 -18.96
C PRO A 93 12.71 -3.25 -17.83
N GLU A 94 12.61 -4.51 -17.44
CA GLU A 94 11.78 -4.93 -16.33
C GLU A 94 12.28 -4.33 -15.00
N ALA A 95 11.35 -4.01 -14.10
CA ALA A 95 11.70 -3.48 -12.79
C ALA A 95 12.22 -4.60 -11.89
N PRO A 96 13.38 -4.42 -11.20
CA PRO A 96 13.85 -5.39 -10.23
C PRO A 96 12.82 -5.59 -9.11
N GLN A 97 12.55 -6.84 -8.74
CA GLN A 97 11.64 -7.18 -7.64
C GLN A 97 11.86 -6.38 -6.34
N PRO A 98 13.09 -6.15 -5.84
CA PRO A 98 13.29 -5.38 -4.60
C PRO A 98 12.99 -3.87 -4.75
N SER A 99 12.80 -3.38 -5.98
CA SER A 99 12.41 -1.99 -6.25
C SER A 99 10.89 -1.77 -6.24
N LEU A 100 10.12 -2.86 -6.12
CA LEU A 100 8.66 -2.84 -6.09
C LEU A 100 8.14 -2.74 -4.65
N ALA A 101 7.01 -2.06 -4.50
CA ALA A 101 6.26 -1.93 -3.26
C ALA A 101 4.76 -2.14 -3.53
N PRO A 102 4.04 -2.84 -2.65
CA PRO A 102 2.60 -3.04 -2.79
C PRO A 102 1.85 -1.72 -2.55
N ILE A 103 0.79 -1.50 -3.33
CA ILE A 103 -0.13 -0.35 -3.14
C ILE A 103 -1.49 -0.76 -2.56
N VAL A 104 -1.77 -2.07 -2.52
CA VAL A 104 -2.99 -2.69 -2.00
C VAL A 104 -2.65 -3.67 -0.88
N ALA A 105 -3.58 -3.88 0.05
CA ALA A 105 -3.33 -4.66 1.27
C ALA A 105 -3.05 -6.15 1.02
N ASP A 106 -3.61 -6.71 -0.04
CA ASP A 106 -3.37 -8.08 -0.51
C ASP A 106 -2.02 -8.24 -1.23
N GLY A 107 -1.35 -7.13 -1.56
CA GLY A 107 -0.08 -7.10 -2.25
C GLY A 107 -0.13 -7.53 -3.72
N SER A 108 -1.32 -7.63 -4.32
CA SER A 108 -1.51 -8.07 -5.71
C SER A 108 -0.97 -7.05 -6.71
N ILE A 109 -1.17 -5.75 -6.44
CA ILE A 109 -0.71 -4.64 -7.29
C ILE A 109 0.52 -4.00 -6.67
N LYS A 110 1.57 -3.88 -7.48
CA LYS A 110 2.88 -3.35 -7.08
C LYS A 110 3.35 -2.28 -8.04
N LEU A 111 3.89 -1.20 -7.48
CA LEU A 111 4.55 -0.14 -8.22
C LEU A 111 6.00 -0.01 -7.79
N ARG A 112 6.82 0.67 -8.58
CA ARG A 112 8.14 1.12 -8.10
C ARG A 112 7.97 1.97 -6.84
N LYS A 113 8.89 1.87 -5.88
CA LYS A 113 8.80 2.55 -4.57
C LYS A 113 8.42 4.03 -4.64
N THR A 114 9.00 4.78 -5.58
CA THR A 114 8.71 6.20 -5.76
C THR A 114 7.27 6.45 -6.21
N ALA A 115 6.78 5.65 -7.16
CA ALA A 115 5.41 5.72 -7.66
C ALA A 115 4.40 5.21 -6.62
N ALA A 116 4.73 4.17 -5.85
CA ALA A 116 3.88 3.69 -4.77
C ALA A 116 3.62 4.78 -3.72
N ARG A 117 4.65 5.56 -3.36
CA ARG A 117 4.50 6.71 -2.45
C ARG A 117 3.60 7.78 -3.05
N ALA A 118 3.84 8.17 -4.29
CA ALA A 118 3.01 9.17 -4.98
C ALA A 118 1.55 8.73 -5.09
N TYR A 119 1.30 7.43 -5.34
CA TYR A 119 -0.04 6.86 -5.35
C TYR A 119 -0.75 6.99 -4.00
N GLN A 120 -0.05 6.67 -2.90
CA GLN A 120 -0.61 6.80 -1.55
C GLN A 120 -0.94 8.25 -1.18
N GLU A 121 -0.08 9.18 -1.57
CA GLU A 121 -0.33 10.62 -1.38
C GLU A 121 -1.57 11.06 -2.18
N MET A 122 -1.66 10.68 -3.45
CA MET A 122 -2.83 10.94 -4.30
C MET A 122 -4.10 10.34 -3.72
N GLU A 123 -4.06 9.09 -3.27
CA GLU A 123 -5.20 8.41 -2.67
C GLU A 123 -5.66 9.11 -1.39
N SER A 124 -4.71 9.54 -0.54
CA SER A 124 -5.03 10.28 0.68
C SER A 124 -5.68 11.65 0.39
N ALA A 125 -5.28 12.31 -0.69
CA ALA A 125 -5.89 13.55 -1.14
C ALA A 125 -7.31 13.30 -1.68
N ALA A 126 -7.46 12.32 -2.57
CA ALA A 126 -8.76 11.93 -3.12
C ALA A 126 -9.77 11.59 -2.01
N ARG A 127 -9.35 10.84 -0.98
CA ARG A 127 -10.22 10.51 0.17
C ARG A 127 -10.68 11.75 0.93
N ARG A 128 -9.83 12.78 1.08
CA ARG A 128 -10.22 14.05 1.73
C ARG A 128 -11.26 14.80 0.91
N ASP A 129 -11.23 14.64 -0.40
CA ASP A 129 -12.17 15.24 -1.34
C ASP A 129 -13.44 14.39 -1.55
N GLY A 130 -13.58 13.28 -0.80
CA GLY A 130 -14.72 12.36 -0.90
C GLY A 130 -14.66 11.42 -2.12
N VAL A 131 -13.52 11.32 -2.78
CA VAL A 131 -13.27 10.44 -3.93
C VAL A 131 -12.56 9.16 -3.48
N VAL A 132 -13.06 8.01 -3.95
CA VAL A 132 -12.47 6.70 -3.67
C VAL A 132 -11.75 6.18 -4.91
N LEU A 133 -10.44 5.97 -4.81
CA LEU A 133 -9.63 5.38 -5.87
C LEU A 133 -9.53 3.87 -5.68
N VAL A 134 -9.57 3.12 -6.79
CA VAL A 134 -9.41 1.66 -6.82
C VAL A 134 -8.36 1.32 -7.86
N ALA A 135 -7.28 0.66 -7.43
CA ALA A 135 -6.26 0.14 -8.33
C ALA A 135 -6.77 -1.15 -9.01
N ILE A 136 -6.52 -1.28 -10.31
CA ILE A 136 -7.06 -2.38 -11.14
C ILE A 136 -6.00 -3.36 -11.66
N SER A 137 -4.72 -2.96 -11.69
CA SER A 137 -3.62 -3.75 -12.25
C SER A 137 -2.27 -3.34 -11.68
#